data_AF-A0A7S3SE10-F1
#
_entry.id   AF-A0A7S3SE10-F1
#
_cell.length_a   1.000
_cell.length_b   1.000
_cell.length_c   1.000
_cell.angle_alpha   90.00
_cell.angle_beta   90.00
_cell.angle_gamma   90.00
#
_symmetry.space_group_name_H-M   'P 1'
#
loop_
_entity.id
_entity.type
_entity.pdbx_description
1 polymer ?
#
loop_
_entity_poly.entity_id
_entity_poly.type
_entity_poly.pdbx_seq_one_letter_code
_entity_poly.pdbx_strand_id
1 'polypeptide(L)'
;LAEDPPASVLLELLDSPPWSPSAEDDHRLRSAAKSEPAVANAVEYAAWTLTHGHRLNHMTIFANTLGLANIKGLADLNALLQAEGMEFNPAGGNDGVTQGSLEVGLQQSSTRADLIEHTFSCGTTQKIPCAFLELIERHDGFSGFLGQNAKGIFSSTHQR
;
A
#
# COMPACT_ATOMS: atom_id res chain seq x y z
N LEU A 1 -1.66 28.86 -27.81
CA LEU A 1 -1.72 27.46 -27.36
C LEU A 1 -1.65 27.55 -25.86
N ALA A 2 -2.77 27.33 -25.15
CA ALA A 2 -2.75 27.36 -23.69
C ALA A 2 -1.89 26.17 -23.25
N GLU A 3 -0.83 26.43 -22.50
CA GLU A 3 -0.07 25.35 -21.88
C GLU A 3 -0.99 24.61 -20.92
N ASP A 4 -1.11 23.31 -21.12
CA ASP A 4 -1.82 22.43 -20.21
C ASP A 4 -1.21 22.60 -18.80
N PRO A 5 -2.03 22.82 -17.75
CA PRO A 5 -1.50 23.12 -16.42
C PRO A 5 -0.62 21.96 -15.93
N PRO A 6 0.46 22.19 -15.17
CA PRO A 6 1.38 21.13 -14.73
C PRO A 6 0.73 19.89 -14.09
N ALA A 7 -0.47 20.04 -13.52
CA ALA A 7 -1.27 18.94 -12.98
C ALA A 7 -1.80 17.96 -14.06
N SER A 8 -2.12 18.43 -15.28
CA SER A 8 -2.65 17.55 -16.33
C SER A 8 -1.56 16.61 -16.86
N VAL A 9 -0.32 17.08 -16.99
CA VAL A 9 0.83 16.23 -17.37
C VAL A 9 1.08 15.13 -16.32
N LEU A 10 0.94 15.45 -15.04
CA LEU A 10 1.06 14.46 -13.97
C LEU A 10 -0.06 13.42 -14.04
N LEU A 11 -1.31 13.85 -14.24
CA LEU A 11 -2.43 12.93 -14.38
C LEU A 11 -2.26 12.03 -15.62
N GLU A 12 -1.83 12.59 -16.75
CA GLU A 12 -1.52 11.82 -17.95
C GLU A 12 -0.45 10.75 -17.70
N LEU A 13 0.63 11.09 -16.97
CA LEU A 13 1.66 10.14 -16.58
C LEU A 13 1.09 9.01 -15.71
N LEU A 14 0.22 9.33 -14.75
CA LEU A 14 -0.40 8.35 -13.86
C LEU A 14 -1.44 7.46 -14.56
N ASP A 15 -2.04 7.97 -15.65
CA ASP A 15 -3.08 7.30 -16.43
C ASP A 15 -2.53 6.53 -17.65
N SER A 16 -1.25 6.70 -17.97
CA SER A 16 -0.61 6.11 -19.16
C SER A 16 0.44 5.06 -18.78
N PRO A 17 0.04 3.88 -18.27
CA PRO A 17 1.00 2.79 -18.04
C PRO A 17 1.63 2.36 -19.39
N PRO A 18 2.88 1.88 -19.40
CA PRO A 18 3.57 1.51 -20.63
C PRO A 18 3.07 0.17 -21.23
N TRP A 19 2.01 -0.42 -20.66
CA TRP A 19 1.41 -1.69 -21.07
C TRP A 19 -0.11 -1.67 -20.93
N SER A 20 -0.79 -2.58 -21.64
CA SER A 20 -2.26 -2.74 -21.61
C SER A 20 -2.62 -4.22 -21.41
N PRO A 21 -2.60 -4.72 -20.16
CA PRO A 21 -2.63 -6.14 -19.89
C PRO A 21 -4.04 -6.70 -20.03
N SER A 22 -4.14 -7.96 -20.46
CA SER A 22 -5.39 -8.71 -20.40
C SER A 22 -5.54 -9.38 -19.02
N ALA A 23 -6.77 -9.79 -18.67
CA ALA A 23 -7.00 -10.55 -17.44
C ALA A 23 -6.25 -11.89 -17.42
N GLU A 24 -5.97 -12.46 -18.60
CA GLU A 24 -5.17 -13.68 -18.75
C GLU A 24 -3.68 -13.45 -18.44
N ASP A 25 -3.15 -12.27 -18.74
CA ASP A 25 -1.76 -11.92 -18.41
C ASP A 25 -1.57 -11.83 -16.89
N ASP A 26 -2.49 -11.18 -16.18
CA ASP A 26 -2.51 -11.15 -14.71
C ASP A 26 -2.67 -12.56 -14.12
N HIS A 27 -3.58 -13.37 -14.67
CA HIS A 27 -3.78 -14.75 -14.23
C HIS A 27 -2.52 -15.61 -14.39
N ARG A 28 -1.82 -15.49 -15.52
CA ARG A 28 -0.55 -16.21 -15.76
C ARG A 28 0.53 -15.80 -14.79
N LEU A 29 0.68 -14.49 -14.56
CA LEU A 29 1.64 -13.95 -13.60
C LEU A 29 1.37 -14.50 -12.20
N ARG A 30 0.12 -14.42 -11.72
CA ARG A 30 -0.29 -14.92 -10.41
C ARG A 30 -0.16 -16.44 -10.28
N SER A 31 -0.36 -17.18 -11.37
CA SER A 31 -0.20 -18.63 -11.37
C SER A 31 1.26 -19.08 -11.20
N ALA A 32 2.25 -18.25 -11.55
CA ALA A 32 3.66 -18.55 -11.33
C ALA A 32 4.01 -18.70 -9.83
N ALA A 33 3.33 -17.97 -8.95
CA ALA A 33 3.52 -18.08 -7.50
C ALA A 33 3.07 -19.44 -6.94
N LYS A 34 2.14 -20.14 -7.61
CA LYS A 34 1.67 -21.46 -7.18
C LYS A 34 2.74 -22.54 -7.34
N SER A 35 3.56 -22.43 -8.39
CA SER A 35 4.67 -23.36 -8.64
C SER A 35 5.92 -23.05 -7.83
N GLU A 36 6.10 -21.80 -7.41
CA GLU A 36 7.29 -21.36 -6.68
C GLU A 36 6.91 -20.37 -5.55
N PRO A 37 6.56 -20.88 -4.34
CA PRO A 37 6.14 -20.04 -3.22
C PRO A 37 7.18 -18.99 -2.80
N ALA A 38 8.46 -19.23 -3.08
CA ALA A 38 9.55 -18.32 -2.76
C ALA A 38 9.43 -16.96 -3.49
N VAL A 39 8.74 -16.91 -4.64
CA VAL A 39 8.56 -15.67 -5.42
C VAL A 39 7.16 -15.06 -5.27
N ALA A 40 6.31 -15.60 -4.39
CA ALA A 40 4.92 -15.15 -4.26
C ALA A 40 4.80 -13.63 -4.02
N ASN A 41 5.60 -13.07 -3.11
CA ASN A 41 5.58 -11.61 -2.86
C ASN A 41 6.02 -10.80 -4.08
N ALA A 42 6.99 -11.29 -4.86
CA ALA A 42 7.44 -10.62 -6.09
C ALA A 42 6.36 -10.67 -7.17
N VAL A 43 5.62 -11.78 -7.25
CA VAL A 43 4.47 -11.94 -8.14
C VAL A 43 3.33 -10.99 -7.75
N GLU A 44 2.99 -10.87 -6.47
CA GLU A 44 1.95 -9.92 -6.01
C GLU A 44 2.34 -8.47 -6.32
N TYR A 45 3.60 -8.10 -6.08
CA TYR A 45 4.13 -6.78 -6.45
C TYR A 45 4.03 -6.54 -7.96
N ALA A 46 4.43 -7.53 -8.76
CA ALA A 46 4.38 -7.44 -10.21
C ALA A 46 2.93 -7.33 -10.72
N ALA A 47 1.98 -8.07 -10.12
CA ALA A 47 0.57 -8.02 -10.50
C ALA A 47 -0.10 -6.68 -10.14
N TRP A 48 0.23 -6.13 -8.96
CA TRP A 48 -0.20 -4.77 -8.61
C TRP A 48 0.37 -3.74 -9.61
N THR A 49 1.66 -3.84 -9.92
CA THR A 49 2.32 -2.98 -10.91
C THR A 49 1.68 -3.12 -12.29
N LEU A 50 1.38 -4.35 -12.73
CA LEU A 50 0.75 -4.63 -14.01
C LEU A 50 -0.58 -3.89 -14.17
N THR A 51 -1.37 -3.79 -13.11
CA THR A 51 -2.70 -3.17 -13.14
C THR A 51 -2.70 -1.67 -12.81
N HIS A 52 -1.70 -1.17 -12.09
CA HIS A 52 -1.66 0.21 -11.59
C HIS A 52 -0.56 1.09 -12.20
N GLY A 53 0.45 0.51 -12.86
CA GLY A 53 1.53 1.24 -13.53
C GLY A 53 2.25 2.23 -12.62
N HIS A 54 2.05 3.52 -12.88
CA HIS A 54 2.72 4.64 -12.18
C HIS A 54 1.93 5.19 -10.98
N ARG A 55 0.77 4.61 -10.66
CA ARG A 55 -0.08 5.09 -9.57
C ARG A 55 0.64 5.00 -8.22
N LEU A 56 0.26 5.89 -7.31
CA LEU A 56 0.72 5.87 -5.93
C LEU A 56 0.23 4.59 -5.25
N ASN A 57 1.15 3.81 -4.71
CA ASN A 57 0.82 2.60 -3.96
C ASN A 57 0.37 2.90 -2.53
N HIS A 58 1.00 3.88 -1.89
CA HIS A 58 0.60 4.36 -0.58
C HIS A 58 1.07 5.79 -0.35
N MET A 59 0.46 6.41 0.64
CA MET A 59 0.98 7.59 1.31
C MET A 59 1.23 7.26 2.77
N THR A 60 2.12 8.02 3.39
CA THR A 60 2.50 7.79 4.79
C THR A 60 2.10 8.98 5.65
N ILE A 61 1.28 8.76 6.67
CA ILE A 61 0.96 9.75 7.69
C ILE A 61 2.03 9.70 8.78
N PHE A 62 2.58 10.88 9.08
CA PHE A 62 3.58 11.04 10.12
C PHE A 62 2.92 11.40 11.46
N ALA A 63 2.79 10.41 12.34
CA ALA A 63 2.07 10.55 13.60
C ALA A 63 2.66 11.63 14.52
N ASN A 64 4.00 11.80 14.49
CA ASN A 64 4.71 12.77 15.32
C ASN A 64 4.24 14.24 15.13
N THR A 65 3.59 14.57 14.01
CA THR A 65 3.18 15.95 13.68
C THR A 65 1.68 16.12 13.41
N LEU A 66 0.84 15.17 13.83
CA LEU A 66 -0.60 15.19 13.51
C LEU A 66 -1.39 16.36 14.12
N GLY A 67 -0.93 16.92 15.24
CA GLY A 67 -1.57 18.06 15.89
C GLY A 67 -2.98 17.82 16.45
N LEU A 68 -3.44 16.57 16.51
CA LEU A 68 -4.75 16.19 17.02
C LEU A 68 -4.69 16.04 18.55
N ALA A 69 -5.52 16.79 19.28
CA ALA A 69 -5.44 16.91 20.75
C ALA A 69 -5.55 15.57 21.53
N ASN A 70 -6.19 14.55 20.93
CA ASN A 70 -6.43 13.26 21.56
C ASN A 70 -5.55 12.12 21.00
N ILE A 71 -4.60 12.43 20.10
CA ILE A 71 -3.72 11.43 19.50
C ILE A 71 -2.30 11.67 20.03
N LYS A 72 -1.83 10.80 20.92
CA LYS A 72 -0.50 10.92 21.54
C LYS A 72 0.59 10.15 20.81
N GLY A 73 0.22 9.27 19.89
CA GLY A 73 1.14 8.44 19.12
C GLY A 73 0.41 7.50 18.17
N LEU A 74 1.15 6.57 17.57
CA LEU A 74 0.65 5.64 16.57
C LEU A 74 -0.48 4.74 17.10
N ALA A 75 -0.38 4.28 18.36
CA ALA A 75 -1.37 3.41 18.96
C ALA A 75 -2.75 4.08 19.07
N ASP A 76 -2.79 5.34 19.52
CA ASP A 76 -4.05 6.11 19.62
C ASP A 76 -4.66 6.35 18.23
N LEU A 77 -3.80 6.60 17.23
CA LEU A 77 -4.23 6.79 15.84
C LEU A 77 -4.79 5.51 15.23
N ASN A 78 -4.12 4.38 15.43
CA ASN A 78 -4.62 3.07 15.00
C ASN A 78 -6.00 2.79 15.62
N ALA A 79 -6.13 2.99 16.94
CA ALA A 79 -7.38 2.77 17.65
C ALA A 79 -8.53 3.65 17.13
N LEU A 80 -8.26 4.93 16.85
CA LEU A 80 -9.24 5.83 16.26
C LEU A 80 -9.71 5.32 14.89
N LEU A 81 -8.78 5.00 13.98
CA LEU A 81 -9.12 4.59 12.62
C LEU A 81 -9.83 3.23 12.57
N GLN A 82 -9.45 2.29 13.45
CA GLN A 82 -10.15 1.02 13.60
C GLN A 82 -11.57 1.21 14.15
N ALA A 83 -11.78 2.14 15.09
CA ALA A 83 -13.11 2.46 15.61
C ALA A 83 -14.04 3.03 14.52
N GLU A 84 -13.49 3.76 13.56
CA GLU A 84 -14.20 4.26 12.36
C GLU A 84 -14.36 3.19 11.26
N GLY A 85 -13.92 1.96 11.50
CA GLY A 85 -14.13 0.81 10.60
C GLY A 85 -13.05 0.59 9.56
N MET A 86 -11.89 1.26 9.65
CA MET A 86 -10.77 0.97 8.75
C MET A 86 -10.13 -0.39 9.08
N GLU A 87 -9.97 -1.24 8.06
CA GLU A 87 -9.25 -2.50 8.18
C GLU A 87 -7.74 -2.26 8.14
N PHE A 88 -7.00 -2.90 9.04
CA PHE A 88 -5.54 -2.84 9.10
C PHE A 88 -4.91 -4.18 8.72
N ASN A 89 -3.67 -4.13 8.22
CA ASN A 89 -2.88 -5.34 8.08
C ASN A 89 -2.44 -5.83 9.46
N PRO A 90 -2.65 -7.13 9.75
CA PRO A 90 -2.13 -7.71 10.98
C PRO A 90 -0.61 -7.60 11.03
N ALA A 91 -0.12 -7.15 12.18
CA ALA A 91 1.28 -6.88 12.43
C ALA A 91 1.56 -7.21 13.90
N GLY A 92 2.50 -8.11 14.16
CA GLY A 92 2.60 -8.83 15.45
C GLY A 92 2.92 -8.03 16.72
N GLY A 93 2.73 -6.71 16.74
CA GLY A 93 2.79 -5.88 17.94
C GLY A 93 1.62 -6.10 18.91
N ASN A 94 1.70 -5.46 20.08
CA ASN A 94 0.73 -5.65 21.17
C ASN A 94 -0.71 -5.25 20.82
N ASP A 95 -0.88 -4.30 19.90
CA ASP A 95 -2.17 -3.86 19.35
C ASP A 95 -2.61 -4.70 18.12
N GLY A 96 -1.81 -5.69 17.74
CA GLY A 96 -2.07 -6.58 16.61
C GLY A 96 -1.86 -5.98 15.22
N VAL A 97 -1.48 -4.69 15.12
CA VAL A 97 -1.34 -3.97 13.84
C VAL A 97 -0.06 -3.12 13.74
N THR A 98 0.68 -2.95 14.82
CA THR A 98 1.95 -2.20 14.82
C THR A 98 3.15 -3.13 14.61
N GLN A 99 4.03 -2.75 13.69
CA GLN A 99 5.37 -3.32 13.48
C GLN A 99 6.46 -2.37 13.97
N GLY A 100 7.58 -2.93 14.40
CA GLY A 100 8.67 -2.18 15.01
C GLY A 100 8.41 -1.86 16.48
N SER A 101 9.23 -0.99 17.04
CA SER A 101 9.23 -0.68 18.46
C SER A 101 9.98 0.63 18.73
N LEU A 102 9.91 1.12 19.97
CA LEU A 102 10.66 2.30 20.38
C LEU A 102 12.18 2.04 20.27
N GLU A 103 12.65 0.85 20.64
CA GLU A 103 14.07 0.49 20.66
C GLU A 103 14.71 0.48 19.28
N VAL A 104 13.93 0.16 18.23
CA VAL A 104 14.40 0.21 16.83
C VAL A 104 14.18 1.58 16.19
N GLY A 105 13.62 2.54 16.91
CA GLY A 105 13.43 3.93 16.47
C GLY A 105 12.27 4.16 15.49
N LEU A 106 11.51 3.12 15.13
CA LEU A 106 10.41 3.21 14.16
C LEU A 106 9.29 2.25 14.52
N GLN A 107 8.08 2.79 14.64
CA GLN A 107 6.83 2.05 14.67
C GLN A 107 6.03 2.39 13.41
N GLN A 108 5.37 1.38 12.84
CA GLN A 108 4.53 1.56 11.66
C GLN A 108 3.33 0.62 11.65
N SER A 109 2.25 1.05 11.03
CA SER A 109 1.06 0.26 10.73
C SER A 109 0.57 0.60 9.32
N SER A 110 -0.31 -0.22 8.76
CA SER A 110 -0.88 0.04 7.44
C SER A 110 -2.32 -0.42 7.37
N THR A 111 -3.15 0.31 6.62
CA THR A 111 -4.50 -0.15 6.27
C THR A 111 -4.42 -1.26 5.24
N ARG A 112 -5.45 -2.09 5.17
CA ARG A 112 -5.64 -2.96 4.00
C ARG A 112 -6.07 -2.09 2.83
N ALA A 113 -5.57 -2.39 1.63
CA ALA A 113 -6.00 -1.67 0.44
C ALA A 113 -7.48 -1.96 0.14
N ASP A 114 -8.20 -0.93 -0.28
CA ASP A 114 -9.55 -1.07 -0.82
C ASP A 114 -9.53 -1.83 -2.15
N LEU A 115 -10.68 -2.38 -2.52
CA LEU A 115 -10.86 -3.01 -3.82
C LEU A 115 -11.53 -2.04 -4.79
N ILE A 116 -10.94 -1.86 -5.96
CA ILE A 116 -11.50 -1.08 -7.07
C ILE A 116 -11.86 -2.00 -8.22
N GLU A 117 -12.85 -1.60 -9.04
CA GLU A 117 -13.12 -2.28 -10.30
C GLU A 117 -12.07 -1.87 -11.35
N HIS A 118 -11.47 -2.87 -11.99
CA HIS A 118 -10.52 -2.68 -13.07
C HIS A 118 -10.99 -3.45 -14.30
N THR A 119 -11.06 -2.76 -15.44
CA THR A 119 -11.39 -3.35 -16.74
C THR A 119 -10.10 -3.56 -17.53
N PHE A 120 -9.75 -4.82 -17.77
CA PHE A 120 -8.58 -5.20 -18.56
C PHE A 120 -8.79 -4.92 -20.05
N SER A 121 -7.70 -4.96 -20.83
CA SER A 121 -7.74 -4.68 -22.28
C SER A 121 -8.62 -5.65 -23.09
N CYS A 122 -8.86 -6.85 -22.55
CA CYS A 122 -9.78 -7.85 -23.13
C CYS A 122 -11.26 -7.63 -22.79
N GLY A 123 -11.61 -6.56 -22.05
CA GLY A 123 -12.98 -6.24 -21.62
C GLY A 123 -13.44 -6.95 -20.34
N THR A 124 -12.66 -7.89 -19.80
CA THR A 124 -12.94 -8.51 -18.51
C THR A 124 -12.80 -7.50 -17.38
N THR A 125 -13.77 -7.45 -16.47
CA THR A 125 -13.71 -6.62 -15.25
C THR A 125 -13.49 -7.48 -14.01
N GLN A 126 -12.59 -7.06 -13.13
CA GLN A 126 -12.33 -7.71 -11.85
C GLN A 126 -12.12 -6.69 -10.74
N LYS A 127 -12.30 -7.11 -9.48
CA LYS A 127 -11.94 -6.32 -8.31
C LYS A 127 -10.47 -6.56 -7.96
N ILE A 128 -9.69 -5.49 -7.89
CA ILE A 128 -8.26 -5.54 -7.55
C ILE A 128 -7.94 -4.61 -6.37
N PRO A 129 -6.96 -4.94 -5.53
CA PRO A 129 -6.51 -4.06 -4.45
C PRO A 129 -5.83 -2.81 -5.01
N CYS A 130 -6.21 -1.64 -4.50
CA CYS A 130 -5.66 -0.35 -4.92
C CYS A 130 -4.50 0.13 -4.02
N ALA A 131 -4.55 1.38 -3.56
CA ALA A 131 -3.59 1.94 -2.62
C ALA A 131 -4.02 1.70 -1.16
N PHE A 132 -3.06 1.80 -0.25
CA PHE A 132 -3.30 1.79 1.20
C PHE A 132 -2.68 3.01 1.88
N LEU A 133 -2.99 3.18 3.16
CA LEU A 133 -2.41 4.21 4.00
C LEU A 133 -1.39 3.58 4.95
N GLU A 134 -0.17 4.10 4.94
CA GLU A 134 0.83 3.79 5.96
C GLU A 134 0.78 4.84 7.07
N LEU A 135 0.96 4.44 8.32
CA LEU A 135 1.08 5.34 9.45
C LEU A 135 2.38 5.03 10.19
N ILE A 136 3.17 6.05 10.46
CA ILE A 136 4.48 5.88 11.11
C ILE A 136 4.66 6.82 12.29
N GLU A 137 5.42 6.33 13.27
CA GLU A 137 5.95 7.12 14.37
C GLU A 137 7.45 6.85 14.49
N ARG A 138 8.26 7.92 14.48
CA ARG A 138 9.72 7.86 14.59
C ARG A 138 10.16 8.33 15.97
N HIS A 139 11.15 7.64 16.50
CA HIS A 139 11.76 7.91 17.81
C HIS A 139 13.26 8.18 17.64
N ASP A 140 13.86 8.89 18.59
CA ASP A 140 15.32 9.11 18.71
C ASP A 140 16.03 9.61 17.44
N GLY A 141 15.34 10.41 16.62
CA GLY A 141 15.90 10.97 15.40
C GLY A 141 16.10 9.96 14.25
N PHE A 142 15.51 8.77 14.33
CA PHE A 142 15.64 7.73 13.31
C PHE A 142 15.16 8.21 11.92
N SER A 143 16.07 8.20 10.95
CA SER A 143 15.81 8.49 9.54
C SER A 143 16.06 7.26 8.68
N GLY A 144 15.06 6.82 7.91
CA GLY A 144 15.16 5.64 7.04
C GLY A 144 13.96 4.71 7.13
N PHE A 145 14.12 3.48 6.62
CA PHE A 145 13.11 2.42 6.67
C PHE A 145 13.71 1.13 7.23
N LEU A 146 12.88 0.30 7.87
CA LEU A 146 13.28 -1.01 8.35
C LEU A 146 12.83 -2.07 7.34
N GLY A 147 13.78 -2.69 6.63
CA GLY A 147 13.47 -3.62 5.54
C GLY A 147 12.64 -4.84 5.94
N GLN A 148 12.69 -5.25 7.22
CA GLN A 148 11.83 -6.32 7.76
C GLN A 148 10.35 -5.87 7.87
N ASN A 149 10.10 -4.62 8.26
CA ASN A 149 8.75 -4.08 8.38
C ASN A 149 8.15 -3.77 6.99
N ALA A 150 8.99 -3.31 6.06
CA ALA A 150 8.57 -3.08 4.67
C ALA A 150 7.96 -4.33 4.01
N LYS A 151 8.46 -5.54 4.34
CA LYS A 151 7.90 -6.81 3.83
C LYS A 151 6.45 -7.05 4.28
N GLY A 152 6.09 -6.66 5.50
CA GLY A 152 4.72 -6.79 5.99
C GLY A 152 3.78 -5.83 5.30
N ILE A 153 4.25 -4.62 5.01
CA ILE A 153 3.47 -3.57 4.34
C ILE A 153 3.15 -3.91 2.89
N PHE A 154 4.03 -4.60 2.15
CA PHE A 154 3.71 -5.01 0.78
C PHE A 154 2.51 -5.97 0.70
N SER A 155 2.16 -6.65 1.80
CA SER A 155 0.97 -7.50 1.85
C SER A 155 -0.37 -6.74 1.89
N SER A 156 -0.33 -5.42 2.12
CA SER A 156 -1.52 -4.55 2.11
C SER A 156 -2.32 -4.62 0.83
N THR A 157 -1.65 -4.92 -0.28
CA THR A 157 -2.21 -4.99 -1.64
C THR A 157 -2.25 -6.41 -2.19
N HIS A 158 -2.12 -7.44 -1.35
CA HIS A 158 -2.29 -8.82 -1.82
C HIS A 158 -3.76 -9.06 -2.19
N GLN A 159 -3.97 -9.79 -3.29
CA GLN A 159 -5.30 -10.20 -3.69
C GLN A 159 -5.89 -11.15 -2.63
N ARG A 160 -7.19 -10.97 -2.32
CA ARG A 160 -7.94 -11.79 -1.36
C ARG A 160 -8.59 -12.98 -2.05
#